data_AF-A0AAD6JG21-F1
#
_entry.id   AF-A0AAD6JG21-F1
#
_cell.length_a   1.000
_cell.length_b   1.000
_cell.length_c   1.000
_cell.angle_alpha   90.00
_cell.angle_beta   90.00
_cell.angle_gamma   90.00
#
_symmetry.space_group_name_H-M   'P 1'
#
loop_
_entity.id
_entity.type
_entity.pdbx_description
1 polymer ?
#
loop_
_entity_poly.entity_id
_entity_poly.type
_entity_poly.pdbx_seq_one_letter_code
_entity_poly.pdbx_strand_id
1 'polypeptide(L)'
;MAMEAHLHVVFLLVNVIVLGVSGARRETAVGDPGMRRDGLRVAFEAWNFCNEVGQEAPGMGSPRAADCFDLSSSSLKHKVSEADNKLGVGKPFPGLAPGALNNTDLYAVQKELYLGSLCQVEDTPNPWQFWMVMLKNGNYDTTSGLCPRNGKKAPPFGPGRFPCFGKGCMNQPMLFHQQTKLSDGGIMRGSFKGTYDLGSDIGNGLDGISFYEVLWEKKDSNESWVFSHKLKTSKKYPWLMLYLRADATKGFSGGYHYDTRGMLKILPESPNFKVRVTLDVKQGGGPKSQFYLIDIGSCWKNNGAPCDGDVLTDITRYSEMIINPETPAWCSPTNLGNCPPYHITPNDTKIYRNDTANFPYGAYHYYCAPENALFLEKPVSTCDPYSNPQAQELVQLLPHPIWADYGYPTKQGDGWVGDARTWELDVGGLASRLYFYQDPGTPPARRVWGSIDMGTEIFVSDRDEVAEWTISDFDVIFT
;
A
#
# COMPACT_ATOMS: atom_id res chain seq x y z
N MET A 1 45.91 -50.12 6.42
CA MET A 1 44.72 -50.13 5.54
C MET A 1 43.38 -49.95 6.25
N ALA A 2 43.20 -50.33 7.53
CA ALA A 2 41.91 -50.10 8.23
C ALA A 2 41.71 -48.64 8.74
N MET A 3 42.79 -47.94 9.10
CA MET A 3 42.71 -46.60 9.71
C MET A 3 42.40 -45.47 8.70
N GLU A 4 42.83 -45.61 7.44
CA GLU A 4 42.52 -44.65 6.36
C GLU A 4 41.03 -44.66 5.97
N ALA A 5 40.39 -45.84 5.99
CA ALA A 5 38.98 -45.98 5.68
C ALA A 5 38.08 -45.24 6.71
N HIS A 6 38.45 -45.26 7.99
CA HIS A 6 37.71 -44.55 9.03
C HIS A 6 37.85 -43.03 8.93
N LEU A 7 39.01 -42.52 8.51
CA LEU A 7 39.24 -41.09 8.35
C LEU A 7 38.43 -40.52 7.17
N HIS A 8 38.29 -41.27 6.08
CA HIS A 8 37.50 -40.87 4.92
C HIS A 8 35.99 -40.88 5.21
N VAL A 9 35.51 -41.85 6.00
CA VAL A 9 34.10 -41.91 6.43
C VAL A 9 33.75 -40.75 7.35
N VAL A 10 34.65 -40.36 8.27
CA VAL A 10 34.46 -39.19 9.13
C VAL A 10 34.49 -37.89 8.32
N PHE A 11 35.38 -37.76 7.33
CA PHE A 11 35.43 -36.58 6.46
C PHE A 11 34.18 -36.44 5.58
N LEU A 12 33.64 -37.55 5.08
CA LEU A 12 32.37 -37.60 4.35
C LEU A 12 31.17 -37.23 5.24
N LEU A 13 31.11 -37.76 6.47
CA LEU A 13 30.05 -37.43 7.43
C LEU A 13 30.09 -35.96 7.86
N VAL A 14 31.27 -35.38 8.08
CA VAL A 14 31.41 -33.95 8.41
C VAL A 14 31.02 -33.06 7.22
N ASN A 15 31.37 -33.42 5.98
CA ASN A 15 30.92 -32.66 4.81
C ASN A 15 29.41 -32.79 4.55
N VAL A 16 28.81 -33.96 4.81
CA VAL A 16 27.35 -34.15 4.70
C VAL A 16 26.60 -33.40 5.81
N ILE A 17 27.18 -33.29 7.02
CA ILE A 17 26.60 -32.50 8.12
C ILE A 17 26.78 -30.98 7.88
N VAL A 18 27.89 -30.55 7.29
CA VAL A 18 28.12 -29.13 6.94
C VAL A 18 27.29 -28.71 5.70
N LEU A 19 27.00 -29.63 4.78
CA LEU A 19 26.06 -29.39 3.67
C LEU A 19 24.58 -29.55 4.07
N GLY A 20 24.29 -30.13 5.24
CA GLY A 20 22.95 -30.35 5.78
C GLY A 20 22.39 -29.19 6.63
N VAL A 21 23.14 -28.10 6.79
CA VAL A 21 22.68 -26.86 7.45
C VAL A 21 22.80 -25.67 6.48
N SER A 22 22.42 -25.89 5.22
CA SER A 22 21.96 -24.79 4.38
C SER A 22 20.47 -24.60 4.69
N GLY A 23 20.18 -23.81 5.74
CA GLY A 23 18.84 -23.26 5.87
C GLY A 23 18.48 -22.64 4.53
N ALA A 24 17.42 -23.13 3.87
CA ALA A 24 17.02 -22.65 2.56
C ALA A 24 17.03 -21.12 2.61
N ARG A 25 17.90 -20.50 1.81
CA ARG A 25 18.01 -19.04 1.77
C ARG A 25 16.65 -18.55 1.26
N ARG A 26 15.78 -18.12 2.17
CA ARG A 26 14.48 -17.55 1.84
C ARG A 26 14.75 -16.39 0.89
N GLU A 27 14.32 -16.54 -0.35
CA GLU A 27 14.43 -15.49 -1.36
C GLU A 27 13.36 -14.45 -1.07
N THR A 28 13.76 -13.19 -1.12
CA THR A 28 12.93 -12.04 -0.77
C THR A 28 12.71 -11.15 -1.97
N ALA A 29 11.48 -10.69 -2.13
CA ALA A 29 11.08 -9.78 -3.18
C ALA A 29 11.51 -8.33 -2.90
N VAL A 30 11.73 -7.97 -1.64
CA VAL A 30 12.08 -6.60 -1.23
C VAL A 30 13.61 -6.37 -1.20
N GLY A 31 14.01 -5.13 -1.45
CA GLY A 31 15.41 -4.71 -1.36
C GLY A 31 15.97 -4.56 0.06
N ASP A 32 15.09 -4.36 1.05
CA ASP A 32 15.43 -4.22 2.47
C ASP A 32 14.64 -5.22 3.35
N PRO A 33 15.00 -6.52 3.30
CA PRO A 33 14.22 -7.57 3.95
C PRO A 33 14.12 -7.39 5.46
N GLY A 34 12.90 -7.35 5.99
CA GLY A 34 12.63 -7.11 7.39
C GLY A 34 12.97 -5.69 7.86
N MET A 35 13.18 -4.74 6.93
CA MET A 35 13.57 -3.36 7.22
C MET A 35 14.85 -3.27 8.07
N ARG A 36 15.86 -4.09 7.78
CA ARG A 36 17.04 -4.25 8.65
C ARG A 36 18.25 -3.44 8.22
N ARG A 37 18.25 -2.85 7.03
CA ARG A 37 19.39 -2.07 6.54
C ARG A 37 19.60 -0.82 7.40
N ASP A 38 20.85 -0.46 7.72
CA ASP A 38 21.14 0.76 8.50
C ASP A 38 20.90 2.05 7.73
N GLY A 39 21.26 2.08 6.46
CA GLY A 39 20.81 3.16 5.60
C GLY A 39 19.31 2.97 5.30
N LEU A 40 18.54 4.04 5.33
CA LEU A 40 17.10 4.00 5.07
C LEU A 40 16.75 4.76 3.79
N ARG A 41 15.73 4.29 3.07
CA ARG A 41 15.14 4.95 1.89
C ARG A 41 13.63 5.00 2.11
N VAL A 42 13.11 6.20 2.37
CA VAL A 42 11.67 6.44 2.50
C VAL A 42 11.30 7.52 1.51
N ALA A 43 10.22 7.29 0.77
CA ALA A 43 9.58 8.31 -0.04
C ALA A 43 8.23 8.69 0.56
N PHE A 44 7.76 9.87 0.20
CA PHE A 44 6.43 10.37 0.50
C PHE A 44 5.74 10.70 -0.80
N GLU A 45 4.50 10.25 -0.92
CA GLU A 45 3.58 10.69 -1.95
C GLU A 45 2.26 11.12 -1.31
N ALA A 46 1.67 12.18 -1.85
CA ALA A 46 0.30 12.51 -1.55
C ALA A 46 -0.56 12.66 -2.81
N TRP A 47 -1.84 12.37 -2.61
CA TRP A 47 -2.86 12.30 -3.64
C TRP A 47 -4.12 13.06 -3.26
N ASN A 48 -4.83 13.53 -4.29
CA ASN A 48 -6.25 13.82 -4.18
C ASN A 48 -7.10 12.54 -4.33
N PHE A 49 -8.42 12.70 -4.42
CA PHE A 49 -9.35 11.57 -4.53
C PHE A 49 -9.04 10.58 -5.65
N CYS A 50 -8.61 11.07 -6.81
CA CYS A 50 -8.42 10.27 -8.02
C CYS A 50 -6.96 9.92 -8.31
N ASN A 51 -6.10 9.90 -7.29
CA ASN A 51 -4.66 9.64 -7.42
C ASN A 51 -3.94 10.63 -8.36
N GLU A 52 -4.35 11.90 -8.33
CA GLU A 52 -3.68 12.97 -9.05
C GLU A 52 -3.21 14.07 -8.09
N VAL A 53 -2.38 14.98 -8.59
CA VAL A 53 -1.96 16.17 -7.84
C VAL A 53 -3.01 17.26 -8.00
N GLY A 54 -3.42 17.55 -9.23
CA GLY A 54 -4.28 18.68 -9.59
C GLY A 54 -3.58 20.02 -9.38
N GLN A 55 -3.36 20.41 -8.12
CA GLN A 55 -2.68 21.64 -7.75
C GLN A 55 -1.73 21.43 -6.55
N GLU A 56 -0.54 22.01 -6.63
CA GLU A 56 0.42 22.02 -5.51
C GLU A 56 -0.11 22.85 -4.32
N ALA A 57 0.20 22.39 -3.10
CA ALA A 57 -0.05 23.17 -1.91
C ALA A 57 0.85 24.45 -1.92
N PRO A 58 0.31 25.63 -1.57
CA PRO A 58 1.07 26.89 -1.63
C PRO A 58 2.40 26.81 -0.87
N GLY A 59 3.49 27.11 -1.57
CA GLY A 59 4.84 27.15 -0.99
C GLY A 59 5.45 25.79 -0.66
N MET A 60 4.77 24.67 -0.93
CA MET A 60 5.28 23.31 -0.66
C MET A 60 6.00 22.70 -1.86
N GLY A 61 5.54 23.00 -3.07
CA GLY A 61 5.99 22.34 -4.30
C GLY A 61 5.26 21.01 -4.55
N SER A 62 5.86 20.17 -5.37
CA SER A 62 5.26 18.89 -5.76
C SER A 62 5.16 17.96 -4.54
N PRO A 63 4.02 17.25 -4.35
CA PRO A 63 3.76 16.38 -3.19
C PRO A 63 4.52 15.04 -3.27
N ARG A 64 5.81 15.13 -3.62
CA ARG A 64 6.78 14.05 -3.60
C ARG A 64 7.98 14.50 -2.79
N ALA A 65 8.40 13.68 -1.84
CA ALA A 65 9.62 13.91 -1.09
C ALA A 65 10.31 12.58 -0.81
N ALA A 66 11.58 12.63 -0.45
CA ALA A 66 12.32 11.46 -0.01
C ALA A 66 13.29 11.80 1.11
N ASP A 67 13.57 10.80 1.93
CA ASP A 67 14.70 10.76 2.84
C ASP A 67 15.48 9.48 2.56
N CYS A 68 16.68 9.64 2.01
CA CYS A 68 17.55 8.51 1.78
C CYS A 68 19.01 8.84 2.11
N PHE A 69 19.65 7.89 2.76
CA PHE A 69 21.04 8.02 3.19
C PHE A 69 21.74 6.68 3.29
N ASP A 70 23.08 6.75 3.28
CA ASP A 70 23.94 5.67 3.71
C ASP A 70 24.61 6.01 5.05
N LEU A 71 24.81 5.01 5.90
CA LEU A 71 25.60 5.15 7.12
C LEU A 71 27.08 4.92 6.78
N SER A 72 27.95 5.88 7.12
CA SER A 72 29.40 5.79 6.89
C SER A 72 30.14 6.33 8.11
N SER A 73 30.93 5.47 8.77
CA SER A 73 31.82 5.85 9.88
C SER A 73 31.13 6.73 10.94
N SER A 74 29.91 6.35 11.33
CA SER A 74 29.06 7.07 12.30
C SER A 74 28.53 8.43 11.82
N SER A 75 28.40 8.63 10.52
CA SER A 75 27.74 9.80 9.92
C SER A 75 26.73 9.39 8.86
N LEU A 76 25.66 10.17 8.73
CA LEU A 76 24.63 9.97 7.71
C LEU A 76 25.04 10.74 6.45
N LYS A 77 25.16 10.02 5.33
CA LYS A 77 25.39 10.59 4.00
C LYS A 77 24.07 10.64 3.25
N HIS A 78 23.36 11.76 3.39
CA HIS A 78 22.10 11.97 2.67
C HIS A 78 22.33 12.11 1.17
N LYS A 79 21.47 11.47 0.37
CA LYS A 79 21.49 11.55 -1.10
C LYS A 79 20.47 12.53 -1.66
N VAL A 80 19.46 12.88 -0.85
CA VAL A 80 18.43 13.87 -1.19
C VAL A 80 18.60 15.10 -0.31
N SER A 81 18.62 16.27 -0.94
CA SER A 81 18.71 17.55 -0.27
C SER A 81 17.32 18.17 -0.03
N GLU A 82 17.26 19.17 0.84
CA GLU A 82 16.03 19.95 1.03
C GLU A 82 15.59 20.67 -0.27
N ALA A 83 16.54 21.05 -1.13
CA ALA A 83 16.24 21.67 -2.41
C ALA A 83 15.52 20.71 -3.36
N ASP A 84 15.93 19.44 -3.39
CA ASP A 84 15.28 18.39 -4.18
C ASP A 84 13.84 18.16 -3.70
N ASN A 85 13.64 18.08 -2.37
CA ASN A 85 12.31 17.94 -1.79
C ASN A 85 11.41 19.18 -2.04
N LYS A 86 11.98 20.39 -2.18
CA LYS A 86 11.25 21.64 -2.49
C LYS A 86 11.03 21.92 -3.99
N LEU A 87 11.39 20.97 -4.87
CA LEU A 87 11.06 21.06 -6.29
C LEU A 87 9.54 21.06 -6.50
N GLY A 88 9.08 21.85 -7.46
CA GLY A 88 7.68 22.02 -7.82
C GLY A 88 7.55 22.64 -9.21
N VAL A 89 6.32 22.65 -9.72
CA VAL A 89 5.99 23.10 -11.08
C VAL A 89 6.63 24.45 -11.41
N GLY A 90 7.19 24.55 -12.62
CA GLY A 90 7.94 25.69 -13.11
C GLY A 90 9.44 25.67 -12.79
N LYS A 91 9.90 24.78 -11.89
CA LYS A 91 11.34 24.62 -11.59
C LYS A 91 11.92 23.42 -12.36
N PRO A 92 12.95 23.61 -13.21
CA PRO A 92 13.59 22.49 -13.90
C PRO A 92 14.46 21.66 -12.95
N PHE A 93 14.60 20.37 -13.26
CA PHE A 93 15.60 19.48 -12.65
C PHE A 93 16.16 18.51 -13.71
N PRO A 94 17.31 17.86 -13.46
CA PRO A 94 17.94 16.97 -14.44
C PRO A 94 17.00 15.84 -14.90
N GLY A 95 16.78 15.72 -16.21
CA GLY A 95 15.93 14.69 -16.79
C GLY A 95 14.43 15.02 -16.85
N LEU A 96 13.99 16.20 -16.36
CA LEU A 96 12.61 16.64 -16.50
C LEU A 96 12.25 16.85 -17.98
N ALA A 97 11.19 16.18 -18.43
CA ALA A 97 10.65 16.33 -19.77
C ALA A 97 10.01 17.72 -19.95
N PRO A 98 10.13 18.36 -21.12
CA PRO A 98 9.57 19.70 -21.37
C PRO A 98 8.07 19.81 -21.06
N GLY A 99 7.29 18.76 -21.35
CA GLY A 99 5.84 18.74 -21.10
C GLY A 99 5.45 18.67 -19.62
N ALA A 100 6.34 18.24 -18.74
CA ALA A 100 6.09 18.14 -17.30
C ALA A 100 6.37 19.45 -16.56
N LEU A 101 7.14 20.38 -17.14
CA LEU A 101 7.54 21.63 -16.47
C LEU A 101 6.35 22.44 -15.95
N ASN A 102 5.22 22.43 -16.68
CA ASN A 102 4.01 23.19 -16.36
C ASN A 102 2.79 22.31 -16.08
N ASN A 103 2.97 21.00 -15.87
CA ASN A 103 1.90 20.05 -15.59
C ASN A 103 2.15 19.41 -14.21
N THR A 104 1.28 19.70 -13.25
CA THR A 104 1.39 19.27 -11.85
C THR A 104 1.45 17.75 -11.68
N ASP A 105 0.60 17.03 -12.40
CA ASP A 105 0.51 15.57 -12.32
C ASP A 105 1.78 14.93 -12.92
N LEU A 106 2.16 15.31 -14.13
CA LEU A 106 3.38 14.81 -14.79
C LEU A 106 4.66 15.23 -14.06
N TYR A 107 4.69 16.41 -13.45
CA TYR A 107 5.83 16.87 -12.67
C TYR A 107 6.05 15.99 -11.45
N ALA A 108 4.98 15.62 -10.74
CA ALA A 108 5.07 14.75 -9.57
C ALA A 108 5.61 13.36 -9.94
N VAL A 109 5.10 12.76 -11.01
CA VAL A 109 5.65 11.50 -11.55
C VAL A 109 7.15 11.63 -11.77
N GLN A 110 7.58 12.64 -12.53
CA GLN A 110 8.99 12.76 -12.90
C GLN A 110 9.88 13.13 -11.72
N LYS A 111 9.36 13.87 -10.75
CA LYS A 111 10.06 14.16 -9.50
C LYS A 111 10.26 12.88 -8.69
N GLU A 112 9.26 12.01 -8.60
CA GLU A 112 9.42 10.70 -7.95
C GLU A 112 10.50 9.85 -8.64
N LEU A 113 10.50 9.80 -9.98
CA LEU A 113 11.55 9.10 -10.74
C LEU A 113 12.95 9.68 -10.49
N TYR A 114 13.05 11.00 -10.44
CA TYR A 114 14.28 11.72 -10.11
C TYR A 114 14.76 11.40 -8.69
N LEU A 115 13.90 11.54 -7.68
CA LEU A 115 14.24 11.17 -6.30
C LEU A 115 14.64 9.69 -6.22
N GLY A 116 13.93 8.81 -6.93
CA GLY A 116 14.26 7.39 -7.03
C GLY A 116 15.65 7.14 -7.58
N SER A 117 16.06 7.89 -8.61
CA SER A 117 17.43 7.82 -9.15
C SER A 117 18.50 8.22 -8.14
N LEU A 118 18.20 9.20 -7.27
CA LEU A 118 19.14 9.64 -6.24
C LEU A 118 19.27 8.59 -5.13
N CYS A 119 18.16 7.92 -4.80
CA CYS A 119 18.07 7.00 -3.68
C CYS A 119 18.32 5.54 -4.04
N GLN A 120 18.52 5.24 -5.32
CA GLN A 120 18.69 3.90 -5.83
C GLN A 120 19.81 3.13 -5.11
N VAL A 121 19.51 1.87 -4.79
CA VAL A 121 20.47 0.88 -4.33
C VAL A 121 20.63 -0.16 -5.42
N GLU A 122 21.86 -0.32 -5.88
CA GLU A 122 22.21 -1.41 -6.81
C GLU A 122 22.09 -2.75 -6.11
N ASP A 123 21.37 -3.67 -6.73
CA ASP A 123 21.11 -5.02 -6.21
C ASP A 123 20.79 -5.97 -7.37
N THR A 124 20.81 -7.27 -7.08
CA THR A 124 20.51 -8.35 -8.02
C THR A 124 19.18 -9.01 -7.63
N PRO A 125 18.29 -9.32 -8.60
CA PRO A 125 18.43 -9.10 -10.05
C PRO A 125 18.18 -7.65 -10.50
N ASN A 126 17.53 -6.83 -9.68
CA ASN A 126 17.19 -5.45 -10.03
C ASN A 126 17.53 -4.50 -8.89
N PRO A 127 17.86 -3.23 -9.21
CA PRO A 127 17.99 -2.18 -8.21
C PRO A 127 16.65 -1.83 -7.57
N TRP A 128 16.69 -1.19 -6.40
CA TRP A 128 15.50 -0.78 -5.64
C TRP A 128 15.65 0.62 -5.04
N GLN A 129 14.54 1.22 -4.59
CA GLN A 129 14.47 2.60 -4.13
C GLN A 129 13.85 2.73 -2.74
N PHE A 130 12.52 2.68 -2.58
CA PHE A 130 11.86 3.22 -1.38
C PHE A 130 10.87 2.29 -0.70
N TRP A 131 10.78 2.40 0.62
CA TRP A 131 9.51 2.25 1.34
C TRP A 131 8.67 3.50 1.07
N MET A 132 7.42 3.35 0.64
CA MET A 132 6.58 4.49 0.27
C MET A 132 5.60 4.81 1.39
N VAL A 133 5.62 6.06 1.87
CA VAL A 133 4.53 6.62 2.69
C VAL A 133 3.53 7.25 1.73
N MET A 134 2.35 6.64 1.62
CA MET A 134 1.26 7.16 0.81
C MET A 134 0.21 7.83 1.69
N LEU A 135 -0.13 9.07 1.37
CA LEU A 135 -1.20 9.82 2.00
C LEU A 135 -2.26 10.20 0.95
N LYS A 136 -3.54 9.95 1.23
CA LYS A 136 -4.62 10.28 0.31
C LYS A 136 -5.75 11.02 1.01
N ASN A 137 -6.32 11.97 0.27
CA ASN A 137 -7.49 12.74 0.64
C ASN A 137 -8.73 12.20 -0.06
N GLY A 138 -9.72 11.75 0.72
CA GLY A 138 -10.98 11.18 0.25
C GLY A 138 -12.05 12.22 -0.14
N ASN A 139 -11.78 13.53 -0.01
CA ASN A 139 -12.71 14.55 -0.47
C ASN A 139 -12.78 14.60 -1.99
N TYR A 140 -13.98 14.73 -2.55
CA TYR A 140 -14.19 14.76 -3.99
C TYR A 140 -15.05 15.96 -4.43
N ASP A 141 -14.45 16.87 -5.20
CA ASP A 141 -15.15 18.01 -5.79
C ASP A 141 -15.83 17.61 -7.10
N THR A 142 -17.12 17.23 -7.00
CA THR A 142 -17.96 16.85 -8.14
C THR A 142 -18.18 17.99 -9.13
N THR A 143 -17.85 19.24 -8.78
CA THR A 143 -18.03 20.42 -9.63
C THR A 143 -16.78 20.78 -10.44
N SER A 144 -15.63 20.19 -10.11
CA SER A 144 -14.34 20.52 -10.71
C SER A 144 -14.15 19.93 -12.11
N GLY A 145 -14.71 18.73 -12.36
CA GLY A 145 -14.43 17.94 -13.57
C GLY A 145 -12.97 17.46 -13.67
N LEU A 146 -12.21 17.46 -12.56
CA LEU A 146 -10.80 17.06 -12.53
C LEU A 146 -10.63 15.54 -12.66
N CYS A 147 -11.38 14.77 -11.86
CA CYS A 147 -11.22 13.32 -11.85
C CYS A 147 -11.97 12.67 -13.02
N PRO A 148 -11.32 11.76 -13.76
CA PRO A 148 -11.98 10.95 -14.77
C PRO A 148 -12.93 9.93 -14.13
N ARG A 149 -13.84 9.39 -14.95
CA ARG A 149 -14.70 8.26 -14.64
C ARG A 149 -14.22 7.04 -15.44
N ASN A 150 -13.52 6.11 -14.82
CA ASN A 150 -12.90 4.95 -15.49
C ASN A 150 -12.15 5.35 -16.78
N GLY A 151 -11.22 6.29 -16.65
CA GLY A 151 -10.37 6.81 -17.71
C GLY A 151 -11.03 7.84 -18.64
N LYS A 152 -12.36 8.03 -18.55
CA LYS A 152 -13.09 8.99 -19.39
C LYS A 152 -13.26 10.32 -18.67
N LYS A 153 -13.01 11.43 -19.35
CA LYS A 153 -13.28 12.76 -18.80
C LYS A 153 -14.74 12.88 -18.34
N ALA A 154 -14.95 13.27 -17.09
CA ALA A 154 -16.28 13.47 -16.52
C ALA A 154 -16.63 14.97 -16.45
N PRO A 155 -17.82 15.39 -16.91
CA PRO A 155 -18.27 16.76 -16.67
C PRO A 155 -18.64 16.97 -15.19
N PRO A 156 -18.66 18.21 -14.71
CA PRO A 156 -19.23 18.54 -13.40
C PRO A 156 -20.64 17.96 -13.21
N PHE A 157 -20.93 17.47 -12.01
CA PHE A 157 -22.24 16.92 -11.66
C PHE A 157 -22.68 17.34 -10.25
N GLY A 158 -23.98 17.17 -9.99
CA GLY A 158 -24.61 17.58 -8.74
C GLY A 158 -23.95 16.93 -7.51
N PRO A 159 -24.01 17.58 -6.34
CA PRO A 159 -23.39 17.08 -5.12
C PRO A 159 -23.89 15.66 -4.81
N GLY A 160 -22.94 14.77 -4.55
CA GLY A 160 -23.18 13.34 -4.31
C GLY A 160 -22.91 12.93 -2.86
N ARG A 161 -22.60 11.65 -2.66
CA ARG A 161 -22.27 11.05 -1.35
C ARG A 161 -20.88 11.40 -0.82
N PHE A 162 -20.07 12.11 -1.59
CA PHE A 162 -18.66 12.37 -1.27
C PHE A 162 -18.50 13.64 -0.43
N PRO A 163 -17.62 13.64 0.60
CA PRO A 163 -17.36 14.83 1.38
C PRO A 163 -16.62 15.87 0.54
N CYS A 164 -17.03 17.13 0.63
CA CYS A 164 -16.31 18.27 0.06
C CYS A 164 -16.86 19.57 0.65
N PHE A 165 -15.98 20.48 1.04
CA PHE A 165 -16.35 21.82 1.53
C PHE A 165 -16.35 22.89 0.42
N GLY A 166 -16.36 22.47 -0.84
CA GLY A 166 -16.31 23.32 -2.03
C GLY A 166 -14.90 23.41 -2.64
N LYS A 167 -14.67 24.46 -3.43
CA LYS A 167 -13.42 24.65 -4.19
C LYS A 167 -12.20 24.48 -3.29
N GLY A 168 -11.29 23.61 -3.71
CA GLY A 168 -10.05 23.33 -3.00
C GLY A 168 -10.15 22.17 -2.00
N CYS A 169 -11.28 21.45 -1.90
CA CYS A 169 -11.40 20.28 -1.04
C CYS A 169 -10.52 19.09 -1.48
N MET A 170 -10.11 19.05 -2.75
CA MET A 170 -9.19 18.06 -3.34
C MET A 170 -7.73 18.54 -3.37
N ASN A 171 -7.34 19.39 -2.43
CA ASN A 171 -5.98 19.92 -2.34
C ASN A 171 -4.95 18.86 -1.91
N GLN A 172 -3.68 19.22 -2.10
CA GLN A 172 -2.52 18.52 -1.54
C GLN A 172 -2.21 18.98 -0.10
N PRO A 173 -1.53 18.15 0.70
CA PRO A 173 -1.22 18.46 2.09
C PRO A 173 -0.02 19.41 2.20
N MET A 174 0.10 20.05 3.37
CA MET A 174 1.40 20.54 3.82
C MET A 174 2.29 19.36 4.20
N LEU A 175 3.59 19.48 3.91
CA LEU A 175 4.60 18.49 4.28
C LEU A 175 5.76 19.17 5.02
N PHE A 176 5.99 18.73 6.24
CA PHE A 176 7.16 19.04 7.03
C PHE A 176 8.03 17.79 7.13
N HIS A 177 9.15 17.82 6.42
CA HIS A 177 10.16 16.77 6.48
C HIS A 177 11.18 17.10 7.56
N GLN A 178 11.35 16.19 8.51
CA GLN A 178 12.53 16.15 9.36
C GLN A 178 13.49 15.12 8.79
N GLN A 179 14.56 15.61 8.16
CA GLN A 179 15.64 14.76 7.67
C GLN A 179 16.21 13.90 8.81
N THR A 180 16.49 12.65 8.50
CA THR A 180 16.95 11.66 9.46
C THR A 180 18.24 12.14 10.12
N LYS A 181 18.31 12.02 11.44
CA LYS A 181 19.49 12.40 12.22
C LYS A 181 19.97 11.21 13.04
N LEU A 182 21.29 11.11 13.20
CA LEU A 182 21.93 10.22 14.16
C LEU A 182 22.16 11.01 15.45
N SER A 183 21.62 10.51 16.56
CA SER A 183 21.82 11.08 17.90
C SER A 183 23.08 10.51 18.57
N ASP A 184 23.55 11.16 19.64
CA ASP A 184 24.72 10.72 20.42
C ASP A 184 24.57 9.31 21.00
N GLY A 185 23.33 8.85 21.21
CA GLY A 185 23.02 7.49 21.67
C GLY A 185 22.98 6.43 20.57
N GLY A 186 23.36 6.76 19.33
CA GLY A 186 23.32 5.83 18.20
C GLY A 186 21.94 5.68 17.56
N ILE A 187 20.91 6.34 18.09
CA ILE A 187 19.54 6.26 17.57
C ILE A 187 19.43 7.13 16.31
N MET A 188 18.97 6.53 15.21
CA MET A 188 18.63 7.23 13.98
C MET A 188 17.13 7.49 13.92
N ARG A 189 16.73 8.73 13.62
CA ARG A 189 15.30 9.12 13.61
C ARG A 189 15.02 10.22 12.57
N GLY A 190 13.94 10.08 11.83
CA GLY A 190 13.41 11.09 10.90
C GLY A 190 11.88 11.02 10.82
N SER A 191 11.25 11.97 10.13
CA SER A 191 9.78 11.95 10.00
C SER A 191 9.25 12.73 8.81
N PHE A 192 8.07 12.33 8.35
CA PHE A 192 7.15 13.15 7.55
C PHE A 192 5.92 13.49 8.38
N LYS A 193 5.48 14.74 8.37
CA LYS A 193 4.24 15.15 9.04
C LYS A 193 3.61 16.36 8.39
N GLY A 194 2.32 16.57 8.63
CA GLY A 194 1.63 17.75 8.14
C GLY A 194 0.12 17.68 8.28
N THR A 195 -0.57 18.45 7.45
CA THR A 195 -2.02 18.61 7.49
C THR A 195 -2.57 18.91 6.11
N TYR A 196 -3.82 18.50 5.84
CA TYR A 196 -4.55 18.98 4.68
C TYR A 196 -5.24 20.33 4.92
N ASP A 197 -5.44 20.74 6.17
CA ASP A 197 -6.07 22.02 6.53
C ASP A 197 -5.12 23.20 6.31
N LEU A 198 -4.94 23.57 5.03
CA LEU A 198 -4.06 24.65 4.61
C LEU A 198 -4.40 25.97 5.31
N GLY A 199 -3.36 26.65 5.81
CA GLY A 199 -3.49 27.92 6.53
C GLY A 199 -3.85 27.80 8.01
N SER A 200 -3.95 26.58 8.55
CA SER A 200 -4.15 26.37 9.98
C SER A 200 -2.87 26.64 10.78
N ASP A 201 -3.03 27.20 11.98
CA ASP A 201 -1.91 27.41 12.91
C ASP A 201 -1.70 26.19 13.79
N ILE A 202 -0.81 25.30 13.34
CA ILE A 202 -0.42 24.06 14.03
C ILE A 202 0.27 24.37 15.38
N GLY A 203 0.84 25.57 15.55
CA GLY A 203 1.56 25.97 16.76
C GLY A 203 0.68 26.12 18.00
N ASN A 204 -0.62 26.38 17.81
CA ASN A 204 -1.61 26.55 18.87
C ASN A 204 -2.38 25.26 19.22
N GLY A 205 -1.97 24.12 18.66
CA GLY A 205 -2.59 22.82 18.87
C GLY A 205 -3.20 22.23 17.59
N LEU A 206 -3.76 21.02 17.72
CA LEU A 206 -4.32 20.24 16.60
C LEU A 206 -5.86 20.15 16.65
N ASP A 207 -6.51 20.97 17.48
CA ASP A 207 -7.97 20.91 17.62
C ASP A 207 -8.67 21.38 16.34
N GLY A 208 -9.59 20.57 15.82
CA GLY A 208 -10.27 20.82 14.54
C GLY A 208 -9.39 20.76 13.29
N ILE A 209 -8.14 20.30 13.40
CA ILE A 209 -7.14 20.23 12.32
C ILE A 209 -6.85 18.75 12.01
N SER A 210 -6.85 18.38 10.73
CA SER A 210 -6.40 17.06 10.28
C SER A 210 -4.89 16.96 10.43
N PHE A 211 -4.37 15.78 10.74
CA PHE A 211 -2.95 15.62 10.96
C PHE A 211 -2.49 14.25 10.51
N TYR A 212 -1.31 14.19 9.91
CA TYR A 212 -0.62 12.94 9.68
C TYR A 212 0.82 13.05 10.16
N GLU A 213 1.36 11.93 10.64
CA GLU A 213 2.76 11.78 10.99
C GLU A 213 3.20 10.35 10.72
N VAL A 214 4.37 10.22 10.12
CA VAL A 214 5.14 8.99 10.04
C VAL A 214 6.53 9.28 10.57
N LEU A 215 6.84 8.69 11.72
CA LEU A 215 8.14 8.73 12.36
C LEU A 215 8.82 7.38 12.13
N TRP A 216 10.05 7.39 11.65
CA TRP A 216 10.88 6.18 11.59
C TRP A 216 12.02 6.29 12.58
N GLU A 217 12.29 5.18 13.27
CA GLU A 217 13.38 5.09 14.24
C GLU A 217 14.11 3.75 14.12
N LYS A 218 15.43 3.80 14.31
CA LYS A 218 16.28 2.63 14.52
C LYS A 218 17.19 2.87 15.73
N LYS A 219 17.11 1.97 16.71
CA LYS A 219 17.87 2.05 17.97
C LYS A 219 19.14 1.20 17.94
N ASP A 220 19.06 0.02 17.35
CA ASP A 220 20.17 -0.92 17.16
C ASP A 220 20.29 -1.28 15.68
N SER A 221 21.52 -1.35 15.17
CA SER A 221 21.82 -1.75 13.79
C SER A 221 21.31 -3.16 13.43
N ASN A 222 21.19 -4.05 14.42
CA ASN A 222 20.73 -5.43 14.23
C ASN A 222 19.19 -5.57 14.24
N GLU A 223 18.49 -4.51 14.61
CA GLU A 223 17.03 -4.49 14.69
C GLU A 223 16.39 -3.98 13.38
N SER A 224 15.08 -4.17 13.28
CA SER A 224 14.26 -3.59 12.23
C SER A 224 14.06 -2.09 12.47
N TRP A 225 13.90 -1.30 11.40
CA TRP A 225 13.31 0.02 11.51
C TRP A 225 11.87 -0.09 12.01
N VAL A 226 11.50 0.83 12.90
CA VAL A 226 10.12 0.95 13.39
C VAL A 226 9.50 2.21 12.80
N PHE A 227 8.44 2.03 12.02
CA PHE A 227 7.64 3.12 11.48
C PHE A 227 6.40 3.33 12.36
N SER A 228 6.35 4.45 13.07
CA SER A 228 5.21 4.87 13.88
C SER A 228 4.34 5.85 13.10
N HIS A 229 3.07 5.54 12.97
CA HIS A 229 2.11 6.28 12.18
C HIS A 229 1.05 6.90 13.07
N LYS A 230 0.61 8.09 12.70
CA LYS A 230 -0.54 8.77 13.28
C LYS A 230 -1.36 9.42 12.17
N LEU A 231 -2.66 9.22 12.20
CA LEU A 231 -3.61 9.85 11.29
C LEU A 231 -4.77 10.41 12.10
N LYS A 232 -5.10 11.69 11.88
CA LYS A 232 -6.21 12.40 12.49
C LYS A 232 -7.05 13.07 11.42
N THR A 233 -8.36 12.81 11.42
CA THR A 233 -9.32 13.52 10.57
C THR A 233 -9.72 14.86 11.16
N SER A 234 -10.40 15.67 10.34
CA SER A 234 -11.09 16.88 10.79
C SER A 234 -12.47 16.95 10.13
N LYS A 235 -13.31 17.89 10.56
CA LYS A 235 -14.59 18.17 9.87
C LYS A 235 -14.43 18.50 8.38
N LYS A 236 -13.32 19.11 7.98
CA LYS A 236 -13.03 19.42 6.57
C LYS A 236 -12.48 18.22 5.81
N TYR A 237 -11.75 17.35 6.50
CA TYR A 237 -11.13 16.14 5.93
C TYR A 237 -11.58 14.91 6.73
N PRO A 238 -12.85 14.52 6.60
CA PRO A 238 -13.42 13.40 7.35
C PRO A 238 -13.03 12.04 6.76
N TRP A 239 -12.35 12.04 5.61
CA TRP A 239 -11.92 10.85 4.88
C TRP A 239 -10.45 10.98 4.47
N LEU A 240 -9.59 10.20 5.12
CA LEU A 240 -8.14 10.20 4.89
C LEU A 240 -7.59 8.77 4.92
N MET A 241 -6.53 8.55 4.14
CA MET A 241 -5.81 7.27 4.10
C MET A 241 -4.32 7.52 4.33
N LEU A 242 -3.67 6.67 5.12
CA LEU A 242 -2.24 6.68 5.33
C LEU A 242 -1.70 5.25 5.36
N TYR A 243 -0.79 4.94 4.43
CA TYR A 243 -0.19 3.62 4.29
C TYR A 243 1.34 3.68 4.22
N LEU A 244 1.96 2.59 4.67
CA LEU A 244 3.32 2.23 4.32
C LEU A 244 3.27 1.13 3.26
N ARG A 245 3.92 1.33 2.12
CA ARG A 245 3.87 0.42 0.97
C ARG A 245 5.24 -0.12 0.56
N ALA A 246 5.22 -1.36 0.09
CA ALA A 246 6.25 -1.96 -0.74
C ALA A 246 5.78 -1.98 -2.19
N ASP A 247 6.22 -0.99 -2.98
CA ASP A 247 5.81 -0.84 -4.37
C ASP A 247 6.80 -1.50 -5.35
N ALA A 248 6.35 -1.73 -6.58
CA ALA A 248 7.19 -2.14 -7.69
C ALA A 248 8.31 -1.13 -7.95
N THR A 249 9.50 -1.63 -8.23
CA THR A 249 10.65 -0.79 -8.60
C THR A 249 10.49 -0.10 -9.96
N LYS A 250 9.58 -0.61 -10.80
CA LYS A 250 9.20 -0.06 -12.11
C LYS A 250 7.77 -0.50 -12.45
N GLY A 251 7.11 0.24 -13.33
CA GLY A 251 5.73 -0.01 -13.75
C GLY A 251 4.72 0.64 -12.82
N PHE A 252 3.47 0.18 -12.91
CA PHE A 252 2.32 0.74 -12.17
C PHE A 252 2.22 0.13 -10.79
N SER A 253 1.87 0.95 -9.78
CA SER A 253 1.68 0.52 -8.38
C SER A 253 0.48 1.22 -7.76
N GLY A 254 -0.21 0.57 -6.81
CA GLY A 254 -1.20 1.20 -5.94
C GLY A 254 -2.39 1.91 -6.62
N GLY A 255 -2.77 1.51 -7.84
CA GLY A 255 -3.83 2.19 -8.60
C GLY A 255 -3.40 3.45 -9.34
N TYR A 256 -2.11 3.71 -9.38
CA TYR A 256 -1.50 4.77 -10.15
C TYR A 256 -1.05 4.27 -11.52
N HIS A 257 -1.47 4.95 -12.60
CA HIS A 257 -1.22 4.55 -14.00
C HIS A 257 0.10 5.06 -14.57
N TYR A 258 0.95 5.67 -13.76
CA TYR A 258 2.29 6.09 -14.16
C TYR A 258 3.37 5.17 -13.61
N ASP A 259 4.55 5.19 -14.23
CA ASP A 259 5.73 4.47 -13.76
C ASP A 259 6.15 4.99 -12.37
N THR A 260 6.30 4.08 -11.40
CA THR A 260 6.64 4.38 -9.99
C THR A 260 8.01 3.84 -9.58
N ARG A 261 8.49 4.21 -8.38
CA ARG A 261 9.71 3.64 -7.77
C ARG A 261 9.43 3.08 -6.38
N GLY A 262 10.04 1.94 -6.04
CA GLY A 262 9.63 1.17 -4.86
C GLY A 262 10.67 0.18 -4.35
N MET A 263 10.22 -0.77 -3.53
CA MET A 263 11.06 -1.72 -2.79
C MET A 263 11.08 -3.12 -3.42
N LEU A 264 10.07 -3.48 -4.21
CA LEU A 264 9.92 -4.81 -4.82
C LEU A 264 10.85 -4.96 -6.03
N LYS A 265 12.05 -5.50 -5.81
CA LYS A 265 13.04 -5.80 -6.85
C LYS A 265 12.68 -7.04 -7.67
N ILE A 266 11.80 -7.89 -7.16
CA ILE A 266 11.16 -8.99 -7.88
C ILE A 266 9.67 -8.89 -7.58
N LEU A 267 8.80 -8.96 -8.58
CA LEU A 267 7.36 -8.85 -8.35
C LEU A 267 6.81 -10.20 -7.86
N PRO A 268 6.12 -10.24 -6.70
CA PRO A 268 5.46 -11.45 -6.24
C PRO A 268 4.29 -11.83 -7.13
N GLU A 269 4.14 -13.13 -7.39
CA GLU A 269 3.05 -13.70 -8.18
C GLU A 269 2.35 -14.79 -7.36
N SER A 270 1.02 -14.71 -7.27
CA SER A 270 0.24 -15.75 -6.60
C SER A 270 0.35 -17.10 -7.35
N PRO A 271 0.47 -18.23 -6.63
CA PRO A 271 0.33 -18.36 -5.17
C PRO A 271 1.63 -18.26 -4.37
N ASN A 272 2.77 -17.98 -4.99
CA ASN A 272 4.08 -18.40 -4.48
C ASN A 272 4.78 -17.37 -3.59
N PHE A 273 4.06 -16.72 -2.66
CA PHE A 273 4.69 -15.80 -1.73
C PHE A 273 3.92 -15.61 -0.43
N LYS A 274 4.68 -15.30 0.62
CA LYS A 274 4.22 -14.91 1.94
C LYS A 274 4.64 -13.49 2.27
N VAL A 275 3.95 -12.86 3.20
CA VAL A 275 4.34 -11.58 3.79
C VAL A 275 4.54 -11.75 5.29
N ARG A 276 5.69 -11.30 5.78
CA ARG A 276 5.98 -11.21 7.21
C ARG A 276 5.94 -9.74 7.62
N VAL A 277 5.26 -9.44 8.72
CA VAL A 277 5.20 -8.07 9.28
C VAL A 277 4.89 -8.12 10.77
N THR A 278 5.53 -7.26 11.56
CA THR A 278 5.11 -6.93 12.92
C THR A 278 4.21 -5.70 12.90
N LEU A 279 2.98 -5.85 13.40
CA LEU A 279 1.97 -4.79 13.49
C LEU A 279 1.52 -4.63 14.94
N ASP A 280 1.40 -3.37 15.36
CA ASP A 280 0.90 -3.00 16.68
C ASP A 280 -0.02 -1.78 16.56
N VAL A 281 -1.33 -2.03 16.61
CA VAL A 281 -2.35 -0.97 16.57
C VAL A 281 -2.51 -0.39 17.98
N LYS A 282 -2.22 0.89 18.12
CA LYS A 282 -2.33 1.63 19.39
C LYS A 282 -3.69 2.28 19.57
N GLN A 283 -4.25 2.79 18.48
CA GLN A 283 -5.55 3.44 18.46
C GLN A 283 -6.23 3.24 17.10
N GLY A 284 -7.53 2.94 17.11
CA GLY A 284 -8.24 2.33 15.98
C GLY A 284 -9.11 3.22 15.09
N GLY A 285 -8.85 4.53 14.95
CA GLY A 285 -9.49 5.40 13.94
C GLY A 285 -11.04 5.50 13.98
N GLY A 286 -11.67 4.95 15.00
CA GLY A 286 -13.12 4.87 15.16
C GLY A 286 -13.81 3.72 14.40
N PRO A 287 -15.14 3.55 14.57
CA PRO A 287 -15.89 2.42 14.02
C PRO A 287 -15.92 2.34 12.49
N LYS A 288 -15.65 3.47 11.82
CA LYS A 288 -15.61 3.56 10.35
C LYS A 288 -14.20 3.46 9.78
N SER A 289 -13.18 3.25 10.62
CA SER A 289 -11.81 3.02 10.16
C SER A 289 -11.73 1.64 9.51
N GLN A 290 -11.33 1.59 8.24
CA GLN A 290 -10.89 0.37 7.60
C GLN A 290 -9.38 0.31 7.80
N PHE A 291 -8.96 -0.49 8.79
CA PHE A 291 -7.54 -0.73 9.04
C PHE A 291 -7.13 -2.01 8.34
N TYR A 292 -6.28 -1.89 7.34
CA TYR A 292 -5.81 -3.01 6.55
C TYR A 292 -4.57 -3.61 7.21
N LEU A 293 -4.69 -4.85 7.71
CA LEU A 293 -3.53 -5.67 8.09
C LEU A 293 -2.63 -5.88 6.88
N ILE A 294 -3.25 -6.07 5.71
CA ILE A 294 -2.60 -6.10 4.43
C ILE A 294 -3.61 -5.69 3.35
N ASP A 295 -3.16 -4.85 2.43
CA ASP A 295 -3.79 -4.52 1.16
C ASP A 295 -2.77 -4.84 0.06
N ILE A 296 -3.18 -5.59 -0.96
CA ILE A 296 -2.34 -5.89 -2.12
C ILE A 296 -2.96 -5.36 -3.39
N GLY A 297 -2.18 -4.61 -4.16
CA GLY A 297 -2.58 -3.99 -5.41
C GLY A 297 -1.97 -4.68 -6.63
N SER A 298 -2.77 -4.86 -7.67
CA SER A 298 -2.35 -5.38 -8.98
C SER A 298 -3.11 -4.71 -10.13
N CYS A 299 -2.70 -5.00 -11.36
CA CYS A 299 -3.33 -4.48 -12.57
C CYS A 299 -3.36 -5.53 -13.70
N TRP A 300 -4.55 -5.76 -14.26
CA TRP A 300 -4.72 -6.49 -15.53
C TRP A 300 -6.03 -6.07 -16.23
N LYS A 301 -6.20 -6.40 -17.50
CA LYS A 301 -7.42 -6.09 -18.27
C LYS A 301 -8.48 -7.19 -18.09
N ASN A 302 -9.75 -6.90 -18.39
CA ASN A 302 -10.82 -7.91 -18.31
C ASN A 302 -10.61 -9.12 -19.22
N ASN A 303 -9.78 -9.00 -20.26
CA ASN A 303 -9.41 -10.11 -21.14
C ASN A 303 -8.16 -10.90 -20.68
N GLY A 304 -7.66 -10.64 -19.47
CA GLY A 304 -6.49 -11.29 -18.89
C GLY A 304 -5.13 -10.76 -19.35
N ALA A 305 -5.10 -9.79 -20.27
CA ALA A 305 -3.85 -9.14 -20.68
C ALA A 305 -3.26 -8.30 -19.52
N PRO A 306 -1.92 -8.15 -19.44
CA PRO A 306 -1.31 -7.21 -18.52
C PRO A 306 -1.74 -5.78 -18.83
N CYS A 307 -1.70 -4.92 -17.81
CA CYS A 307 -1.91 -3.49 -18.01
C CYS A 307 -0.78 -2.85 -18.82
N ASP A 308 -1.11 -1.81 -19.58
CA ASP A 308 -0.19 -1.09 -20.47
C ASP A 308 -0.24 0.44 -20.30
N GLY A 309 -1.02 0.93 -19.34
CA GLY A 309 -1.21 2.35 -19.04
C GLY A 309 -2.44 2.94 -19.73
N ASP A 310 -3.20 2.15 -20.48
CA ASP A 310 -4.48 2.57 -21.05
C ASP A 310 -5.57 2.57 -19.98
N VAL A 311 -5.81 3.75 -19.39
CA VAL A 311 -6.80 3.97 -18.33
C VAL A 311 -8.24 3.60 -18.72
N LEU A 312 -8.55 3.39 -20.00
CA LEU A 312 -9.87 2.93 -20.45
C LEU A 312 -10.06 1.42 -20.31
N THR A 313 -8.97 0.65 -20.41
CA THR A 313 -9.02 -0.81 -20.46
C THR A 313 -8.30 -1.48 -19.29
N ASP A 314 -7.33 -0.81 -18.68
CA ASP A 314 -6.66 -1.21 -17.46
C ASP A 314 -7.62 -1.20 -16.27
N ILE A 315 -7.39 -2.12 -15.34
CA ILE A 315 -8.20 -2.26 -14.13
C ILE A 315 -7.27 -2.56 -12.97
N THR A 316 -7.34 -1.70 -11.95
CA THR A 316 -6.65 -1.94 -10.69
C THR A 316 -7.45 -2.87 -9.82
N ARG A 317 -6.77 -3.80 -9.15
CA ARG A 317 -7.42 -4.80 -8.31
C ARG A 317 -6.78 -4.87 -6.96
N TYR A 318 -7.63 -4.94 -5.95
CA TYR A 318 -7.22 -4.95 -4.56
C TYR A 318 -7.78 -6.16 -3.82
N SER A 319 -6.98 -6.68 -2.90
CA SER A 319 -7.39 -7.66 -1.89
C SER A 319 -6.99 -7.13 -0.53
N GLU A 320 -7.98 -6.87 0.31
CA GLU A 320 -7.81 -6.08 1.53
C GLU A 320 -8.30 -6.87 2.75
N MET A 321 -7.47 -7.05 3.77
CA MET A 321 -7.87 -7.65 5.05
C MET A 321 -8.10 -6.58 6.11
N ILE A 322 -9.36 -6.27 6.39
CA ILE A 322 -9.74 -5.28 7.41
C ILE A 322 -9.74 -5.94 8.80
N ILE A 323 -9.01 -5.39 9.77
CA ILE A 323 -8.92 -5.95 11.13
C ILE A 323 -9.60 -5.13 12.22
N ASN A 324 -10.25 -4.01 11.88
CA ASN A 324 -11.08 -3.29 12.82
C ASN A 324 -12.30 -4.18 13.22
N PRO A 325 -12.45 -4.57 14.50
CA PRO A 325 -13.51 -5.45 14.95
C PRO A 325 -14.91 -4.84 14.81
N GLU A 326 -15.03 -3.53 14.67
CA GLU A 326 -16.30 -2.84 14.48
C GLU A 326 -16.78 -2.86 13.01
N THR A 327 -15.95 -3.31 12.07
CA THR A 327 -16.33 -3.42 10.65
C THR A 327 -17.29 -4.60 10.43
N PRO A 328 -18.54 -4.37 10.00
CA PRO A 328 -19.50 -5.43 9.77
C PRO A 328 -19.32 -6.08 8.39
N ALA A 329 -19.75 -7.33 8.21
CA ALA A 329 -19.90 -7.91 6.88
C ALA A 329 -21.09 -7.26 6.15
N TRP A 330 -20.87 -6.66 4.97
CA TRP A 330 -21.96 -6.21 4.12
C TRP A 330 -22.42 -7.28 3.14
N CYS A 331 -21.53 -8.22 2.81
CA CYS A 331 -21.90 -9.47 2.16
C CYS A 331 -22.76 -10.32 3.10
N SER A 332 -23.96 -10.69 2.65
CA SER A 332 -24.91 -11.49 3.44
C SER A 332 -25.89 -12.24 2.53
N PRO A 333 -26.61 -13.26 3.06
CA PRO A 333 -27.65 -13.97 2.30
C PRO A 333 -28.74 -13.06 1.72
N THR A 334 -29.00 -11.92 2.37
CA THR A 334 -29.99 -10.93 1.95
C THR A 334 -29.41 -9.78 1.13
N ASN A 335 -28.09 -9.72 0.96
CA ASN A 335 -27.39 -8.66 0.24
C ASN A 335 -26.26 -9.21 -0.64
N LEU A 336 -26.64 -10.06 -1.59
CA LEU A 336 -25.71 -10.76 -2.48
C LEU A 336 -24.92 -9.84 -3.42
N GLY A 337 -25.40 -8.60 -3.64
CA GLY A 337 -24.71 -7.62 -4.48
C GLY A 337 -23.32 -7.24 -3.96
N ASN A 338 -23.09 -7.40 -2.66
CA ASN A 338 -21.83 -7.13 -1.98
C ASN A 338 -20.94 -8.37 -1.81
N CYS A 339 -21.36 -9.52 -2.37
CA CYS A 339 -20.64 -10.80 -2.25
C CYS A 339 -19.99 -11.17 -3.58
N PRO A 340 -18.78 -11.76 -3.56
CA PRO A 340 -18.23 -12.37 -4.76
C PRO A 340 -19.14 -13.53 -5.21
N PRO A 341 -19.20 -13.85 -6.52
CA PRO A 341 -20.08 -14.90 -7.05
C PRO A 341 -19.87 -16.29 -6.43
N TYR A 342 -18.63 -16.59 -6.04
CA TYR A 342 -18.27 -17.83 -5.36
C TYR A 342 -17.03 -17.65 -4.49
N HIS A 343 -16.86 -18.58 -3.55
CA HIS A 343 -15.67 -18.78 -2.73
C HIS A 343 -14.99 -20.09 -3.15
N ILE A 344 -13.66 -20.15 -3.11
CA ILE A 344 -12.88 -21.37 -3.30
C ILE A 344 -12.17 -21.69 -1.99
N THR A 345 -12.47 -22.84 -1.41
CA THR A 345 -11.81 -23.33 -0.18
C THR A 345 -10.36 -23.74 -0.46
N PRO A 346 -9.51 -23.93 0.57
CA PRO A 346 -8.15 -24.47 0.39
C PRO A 346 -8.09 -25.80 -0.41
N ASN A 347 -9.12 -26.65 -0.26
CA ASN A 347 -9.26 -27.94 -0.95
C ASN A 347 -9.97 -27.84 -2.32
N ASP A 348 -9.91 -26.69 -3.01
CA ASP A 348 -10.46 -26.48 -4.35
C ASP A 348 -11.98 -26.64 -4.50
N THR A 349 -12.72 -26.68 -3.39
CA THR A 349 -14.19 -26.70 -3.42
C THR A 349 -14.74 -25.32 -3.72
N LYS A 350 -15.52 -25.20 -4.79
CA LYS A 350 -16.24 -23.98 -5.16
C LYS A 350 -17.61 -23.93 -4.50
N ILE A 351 -17.86 -22.87 -3.74
CA ILE A 351 -19.12 -22.62 -3.05
C ILE A 351 -19.73 -21.34 -3.61
N TYR A 352 -20.90 -21.45 -4.24
CA TYR A 352 -21.58 -20.29 -4.83
C TYR A 352 -22.27 -19.45 -3.75
N ARG A 353 -22.35 -18.13 -3.95
CA ARG A 353 -23.02 -17.20 -3.01
C ARG A 353 -24.51 -17.44 -2.82
N ASN A 354 -25.14 -18.30 -3.62
CA ASN A 354 -26.54 -18.72 -3.43
C ASN A 354 -26.67 -19.96 -2.54
N ASP A 355 -25.57 -20.67 -2.27
CA ASP A 355 -25.51 -21.72 -1.27
C ASP A 355 -25.42 -21.09 0.12
N THR A 356 -26.57 -20.61 0.61
CA THR A 356 -26.69 -19.89 1.88
C THR A 356 -26.26 -20.71 3.10
N ALA A 357 -26.19 -22.04 2.97
CA ALA A 357 -25.78 -22.94 4.06
C ALA A 357 -24.26 -23.00 4.22
N ASN A 358 -23.50 -22.84 3.13
CA ASN A 358 -22.05 -23.08 3.13
C ASN A 358 -21.21 -21.86 2.75
N PHE A 359 -21.77 -20.87 2.06
CA PHE A 359 -20.99 -19.71 1.65
C PHE A 359 -20.54 -18.88 2.87
N PRO A 360 -19.24 -18.52 2.99
CA PRO A 360 -18.72 -17.86 4.18
C PRO A 360 -18.98 -16.34 4.14
N TYR A 361 -20.24 -15.91 4.23
CA TYR A 361 -20.62 -14.49 4.12
C TYR A 361 -19.85 -13.60 5.10
N GLY A 362 -19.70 -14.05 6.36
CA GLY A 362 -19.00 -13.30 7.40
C GLY A 362 -17.49 -13.09 7.16
N ALA A 363 -16.93 -13.76 6.15
CA ALA A 363 -15.54 -13.63 5.77
C ALA A 363 -15.28 -12.47 4.79
N TYR A 364 -16.35 -11.91 4.20
CA TYR A 364 -16.28 -10.83 3.21
C TYR A 364 -16.96 -9.59 3.76
N HIS A 365 -16.23 -8.46 3.77
CA HIS A 365 -16.86 -7.17 3.99
C HIS A 365 -17.66 -6.77 2.76
N TYR A 366 -16.98 -6.62 1.62
CA TYR A 366 -17.53 -6.08 0.39
C TYR A 366 -16.76 -6.58 -0.83
N TYR A 367 -17.49 -6.97 -1.86
CA TYR A 367 -16.98 -7.17 -3.21
C TYR A 367 -17.61 -6.14 -4.13
N CYS A 368 -16.79 -5.47 -4.95
CA CYS A 368 -17.27 -4.67 -6.04
C CYS A 368 -16.54 -4.99 -7.34
N ALA A 369 -17.31 -5.05 -8.42
CA ALA A 369 -16.81 -5.40 -9.73
C ALA A 369 -16.35 -4.16 -10.53
N PRO A 370 -15.47 -4.33 -11.53
CA PRO A 370 -15.05 -3.22 -12.38
C PRO A 370 -16.18 -2.80 -13.32
N GLU A 371 -16.42 -1.49 -13.43
CA GLU A 371 -17.55 -0.96 -14.19
C GLU A 371 -17.44 -1.22 -15.71
N ASN A 372 -16.22 -1.43 -16.21
CA ASN A 372 -15.96 -1.75 -17.62
C ASN A 372 -16.10 -3.26 -17.94
N ALA A 373 -16.58 -4.08 -17.00
CA ALA A 373 -16.89 -5.49 -17.22
C ALA A 373 -18.13 -5.70 -18.11
N LEU A 374 -18.05 -6.66 -19.03
CA LEU A 374 -19.09 -6.91 -20.04
C LEU A 374 -20.15 -7.93 -19.61
N PHE A 375 -19.81 -8.85 -18.70
CA PHE A 375 -20.59 -10.06 -18.41
C PHE A 375 -20.82 -10.26 -16.91
N LEU A 376 -21.02 -9.17 -16.17
CA LEU A 376 -21.24 -9.21 -14.72
C LEU A 376 -22.46 -10.04 -14.32
N GLU A 377 -22.26 -10.97 -13.38
CA GLU A 377 -23.32 -11.78 -12.79
C GLU A 377 -24.15 -10.95 -11.79
N LYS A 378 -25.42 -10.69 -12.12
CA LYS A 378 -26.32 -9.92 -11.25
C LYS A 378 -26.96 -10.80 -10.16
N PRO A 379 -27.19 -10.26 -8.95
CA PRO A 379 -26.90 -8.89 -8.51
C PRO A 379 -25.41 -8.67 -8.19
N VAL A 380 -24.88 -7.49 -8.49
CA VAL A 380 -23.50 -7.11 -8.12
C VAL A 380 -23.37 -5.60 -8.02
N SER A 381 -22.60 -5.14 -7.04
CA SER A 381 -22.18 -3.74 -6.90
C SER A 381 -20.95 -3.46 -7.76
N THR A 382 -20.88 -2.30 -8.40
CA THR A 382 -19.67 -1.85 -9.09
C THR A 382 -18.87 -0.92 -8.18
N CYS A 383 -17.54 -0.93 -8.31
CA CYS A 383 -16.69 -0.03 -7.55
C CYS A 383 -16.97 1.44 -7.92
N ASP A 384 -16.56 2.36 -7.05
CA ASP A 384 -16.68 3.77 -7.41
C ASP A 384 -15.75 4.07 -8.60
N PRO A 385 -16.21 4.83 -9.60
CA PRO A 385 -15.46 4.97 -10.84
C PRO A 385 -14.49 6.15 -10.85
N TYR A 386 -14.28 6.80 -9.71
CA TYR A 386 -13.59 8.10 -9.62
C TYR A 386 -12.34 8.04 -8.73
N SER A 387 -12.22 7.07 -7.82
CA SER A 387 -11.13 7.04 -6.84
C SER A 387 -9.76 6.66 -7.42
N ASN A 388 -9.72 6.06 -8.60
CA ASN A 388 -8.51 5.89 -9.41
C ASN A 388 -8.77 6.41 -10.83
N PRO A 389 -7.71 6.70 -11.61
CA PRO A 389 -7.85 7.14 -12.99
C PRO A 389 -8.56 6.11 -13.88
N GLN A 390 -8.34 4.81 -13.64
CA GLN A 390 -8.94 3.67 -14.32
C GLN A 390 -9.95 2.92 -13.43
N ALA A 391 -10.67 1.96 -14.03
CA ALA A 391 -11.63 1.13 -13.29
C ALA A 391 -10.96 0.29 -12.20
N GLN A 392 -11.73 -0.12 -11.19
CA GLN A 392 -11.24 -0.90 -10.06
C GLN A 392 -12.07 -2.13 -9.77
N GLU A 393 -11.47 -3.12 -9.12
CA GLU A 393 -12.14 -4.24 -8.50
C GLU A 393 -11.61 -4.43 -7.07
N LEU A 394 -12.51 -4.54 -6.09
CA LEU A 394 -12.15 -4.70 -4.68
C LEU A 394 -12.68 -6.02 -4.13
N VAL A 395 -11.83 -6.73 -3.40
CA VAL A 395 -12.20 -7.85 -2.54
C VAL A 395 -11.79 -7.53 -1.11
N GLN A 396 -12.74 -7.06 -0.30
CA GLN A 396 -12.52 -6.70 1.09
C GLN A 396 -12.92 -7.87 2.00
N LEU A 397 -11.98 -8.32 2.83
CA LEU A 397 -12.07 -9.48 3.71
C LEU A 397 -12.16 -9.06 5.17
N LEU A 398 -12.72 -9.95 5.98
CA LEU A 398 -12.81 -9.83 7.44
C LEU A 398 -12.19 -11.05 8.12
N PRO A 399 -11.75 -10.94 9.39
CA PRO A 399 -11.24 -12.06 10.17
C PRO A 399 -12.27 -13.19 10.24
N HIS A 400 -11.88 -14.38 9.83
CA HIS A 400 -12.78 -15.53 9.74
C HIS A 400 -12.01 -16.86 9.75
N PRO A 401 -12.54 -17.94 10.35
CA PRO A 401 -11.83 -19.22 10.45
C PRO A 401 -11.44 -19.84 9.09
N ILE A 402 -12.15 -19.48 8.01
CA ILE A 402 -11.87 -19.96 6.66
C ILE A 402 -10.49 -19.50 6.14
N TRP A 403 -9.87 -18.48 6.77
CA TRP A 403 -8.56 -17.97 6.41
C TRP A 403 -7.40 -18.59 7.23
N ALA A 404 -7.70 -19.49 8.17
CA ALA A 404 -6.73 -20.03 9.12
C ALA A 404 -5.51 -20.69 8.44
N ASP A 405 -5.74 -21.47 7.37
CA ASP A 405 -4.68 -22.17 6.64
C ASP A 405 -3.69 -21.20 5.96
N TYR A 406 -4.10 -19.94 5.74
CA TYR A 406 -3.27 -18.88 5.18
C TYR A 406 -2.57 -18.02 6.24
N GLY A 407 -2.76 -18.31 7.54
CA GLY A 407 -2.17 -17.55 8.64
C GLY A 407 -2.84 -16.22 8.95
N TYR A 408 -3.99 -15.93 8.33
CA TYR A 408 -4.75 -14.69 8.53
C TYR A 408 -5.58 -14.71 9.83
N PRO A 409 -6.03 -13.54 10.32
CA PRO A 409 -6.92 -13.43 11.47
C PRO A 409 -8.16 -14.33 11.36
N THR A 410 -8.51 -15.03 12.45
CA THR A 410 -9.61 -16.00 12.46
C THR A 410 -10.88 -15.52 13.16
N LYS A 411 -10.76 -14.45 13.96
CA LYS A 411 -11.86 -13.82 14.69
C LYS A 411 -11.67 -12.31 14.74
N GLN A 412 -12.78 -11.57 14.83
CA GLN A 412 -12.73 -10.13 15.04
C GLN A 412 -11.91 -9.79 16.30
N GLY A 413 -11.03 -8.79 16.17
CA GLY A 413 -10.14 -8.34 17.24
C GLY A 413 -8.76 -9.00 17.26
N ASP A 414 -8.52 -10.07 16.50
CA ASP A 414 -7.16 -10.60 16.29
C ASP A 414 -6.27 -9.54 15.62
N GLY A 415 -5.13 -9.21 16.22
CA GLY A 415 -4.21 -8.20 15.71
C GLY A 415 -4.62 -6.75 15.97
N TRP A 416 -5.70 -6.53 16.74
CA TRP A 416 -6.21 -5.20 17.03
C TRP A 416 -5.57 -4.58 18.27
N VAL A 417 -6.16 -3.50 18.79
CA VAL A 417 -5.64 -2.73 19.94
C VAL A 417 -5.41 -3.65 21.15
N GLY A 418 -4.16 -3.64 21.64
CA GLY A 418 -3.71 -4.48 22.76
C GLY A 418 -3.24 -5.88 22.36
N ASP A 419 -3.23 -6.21 21.08
CA ASP A 419 -2.88 -7.52 20.52
C ASP A 419 -1.82 -7.38 19.42
N ALA A 420 -0.67 -6.80 19.78
CA ALA A 420 0.47 -6.65 18.89
C ALA A 420 1.02 -8.01 18.47
N ARG A 421 1.27 -8.21 17.17
CA ARG A 421 1.66 -9.50 16.61
C ARG A 421 2.64 -9.35 15.47
N THR A 422 3.46 -10.38 15.31
CA THR A 422 4.16 -10.64 14.04
C THR A 422 3.38 -11.68 13.25
N TRP A 423 2.93 -11.30 12.07
CA TRP A 423 2.20 -12.11 11.11
C TRP A 423 3.16 -12.77 10.12
N GLU A 424 2.86 -13.99 9.71
CA GLU A 424 3.40 -14.62 8.50
C GLU A 424 2.18 -15.09 7.67
N LEU A 425 1.78 -14.26 6.71
CA LEU A 425 0.58 -14.42 5.91
C LEU A 425 0.92 -15.12 4.59
N ASP A 426 0.19 -16.17 4.23
CA ASP A 426 0.22 -16.76 2.88
C ASP A 426 -0.66 -15.95 1.92
N VAL A 427 -0.14 -14.77 1.60
CA VAL A 427 -0.80 -13.76 0.77
C VAL A 427 -1.00 -14.28 -0.64
N GLY A 428 0.04 -14.91 -1.21
CA GLY A 428 -0.02 -15.51 -2.53
C GLY A 428 -1.09 -16.61 -2.58
N GLY A 429 -1.05 -17.54 -1.63
CA GLY A 429 -1.99 -18.65 -1.52
C GLY A 429 -3.43 -18.17 -1.42
N LEU A 430 -3.74 -17.27 -0.49
CA LEU A 430 -5.09 -16.72 -0.33
C LEU A 430 -5.54 -15.98 -1.60
N ALA A 431 -4.73 -15.05 -2.09
CA ALA A 431 -5.08 -14.21 -3.22
C ALA A 431 -5.25 -15.01 -4.52
N SER A 432 -4.69 -16.22 -4.64
CA SER A 432 -4.94 -17.14 -5.77
C SER A 432 -6.36 -17.74 -5.77
N ARG A 433 -7.00 -17.81 -4.60
CA ARG A 433 -8.34 -18.39 -4.41
C ARG A 433 -9.47 -17.36 -4.44
N LEU A 434 -9.14 -16.08 -4.24
CA LEU A 434 -10.11 -14.99 -4.32
C LEU A 434 -10.69 -14.86 -5.73
N TYR A 435 -11.95 -14.44 -5.80
CA TYR A 435 -12.63 -14.11 -7.04
C TYR A 435 -12.18 -12.74 -7.54
N PHE A 436 -11.69 -12.70 -8.77
CA PHE A 436 -11.53 -11.48 -9.56
C PHE A 436 -12.20 -11.72 -10.92
N TYR A 437 -12.94 -10.72 -11.38
CA TYR A 437 -13.71 -10.77 -12.60
C TYR A 437 -12.79 -10.87 -13.82
N GLN A 438 -13.23 -11.69 -14.77
CA GLN A 438 -12.61 -11.85 -16.05
C GLN A 438 -13.67 -12.17 -17.10
N ASP A 439 -13.55 -11.60 -18.31
CA ASP A 439 -14.49 -11.83 -19.40
C ASP A 439 -14.49 -13.33 -19.80
N PRO A 440 -15.66 -13.97 -19.94
CA PRO A 440 -15.75 -15.37 -20.33
C PRO A 440 -15.02 -15.67 -21.64
N GLY A 441 -14.32 -16.81 -21.68
CA GLY A 441 -13.59 -17.26 -22.87
C GLY A 441 -12.23 -16.60 -23.09
N THR A 442 -11.77 -15.74 -22.18
CA THR A 442 -10.44 -15.11 -22.27
C THR A 442 -9.36 -15.88 -21.50
N PRO A 443 -8.06 -15.78 -21.87
CA PRO A 443 -6.98 -16.48 -21.18
C PRO A 443 -6.79 -15.97 -19.75
N PRO A 444 -6.58 -16.83 -18.73
CA PRO A 444 -6.51 -16.41 -17.34
C PRO A 444 -5.43 -15.35 -17.10
N ALA A 445 -5.77 -14.31 -16.35
CA ALA A 445 -4.81 -13.29 -15.95
C ALA A 445 -3.73 -13.87 -15.03
N ARG A 446 -2.49 -13.39 -15.20
CA ARG A 446 -1.43 -13.59 -14.20
C ARG A 446 -1.65 -12.63 -13.03
N ARG A 447 -1.58 -13.14 -11.80
CA ARG A 447 -1.80 -12.36 -10.58
C ARG A 447 -0.46 -11.91 -10.00
N VAL A 448 0.12 -10.89 -10.63
CA VAL A 448 1.39 -10.27 -10.23
C VAL A 448 1.09 -9.03 -9.41
N TRP A 449 1.60 -8.96 -8.18
CA TRP A 449 1.26 -7.89 -7.23
C TRP A 449 2.36 -6.83 -7.21
N GLY A 450 1.98 -5.61 -7.57
CA GLY A 450 2.90 -4.47 -7.68
C GLY A 450 2.91 -3.55 -6.46
N SER A 451 1.99 -3.76 -5.51
CA SER A 451 1.83 -2.97 -4.29
C SER A 451 1.47 -3.91 -3.15
N ILE A 452 2.11 -3.74 -2.00
CA ILE A 452 1.76 -4.44 -0.74
C ILE A 452 1.82 -3.41 0.39
N ASP A 453 0.69 -3.17 1.02
CA ASP A 453 0.42 -1.96 1.77
C ASP A 453 -0.19 -2.30 3.14
N MET A 454 0.14 -1.48 4.15
CA MET A 454 -0.46 -1.57 5.48
C MET A 454 -0.74 -0.19 6.05
N GLY A 455 -1.88 -0.05 6.73
CA GLY A 455 -2.29 1.17 7.40
C GLY A 455 -3.79 1.31 7.41
N THR A 456 -4.30 2.53 7.38
CA THR A 456 -5.75 2.74 7.54
C THR A 456 -6.33 3.80 6.64
N GLU A 457 -7.56 3.54 6.22
CA GLU A 457 -8.51 4.47 5.67
C GLU A 457 -9.56 4.79 6.73
N ILE A 458 -9.58 6.03 7.23
CA ILE A 458 -10.67 6.50 8.08
C ILE A 458 -11.79 6.97 7.15
N PHE A 459 -12.86 6.19 7.04
CA PHE A 459 -13.95 6.46 6.11
C PHE A 459 -15.01 7.40 6.71
N VAL A 460 -15.19 8.58 6.12
CA VAL A 460 -16.26 9.57 6.37
C VAL A 460 -16.81 9.56 7.81
N SER A 461 -16.04 10.17 8.73
CA SER A 461 -16.46 10.36 10.13
C SER A 461 -17.15 11.70 10.37
N ASP A 462 -18.08 11.73 11.33
CA ASP A 462 -18.76 12.93 11.84
C ASP A 462 -18.04 13.58 13.03
N ARG A 463 -16.97 12.96 13.50
CA ARG A 463 -16.08 13.46 14.55
C ARG A 463 -14.62 13.35 14.12
N ASP A 464 -13.76 14.09 14.82
CA ASP A 464 -12.31 13.97 14.67
C ASP A 464 -11.89 12.60 15.22
N GLU A 465 -11.49 11.72 14.32
CA GLU A 465 -10.99 10.38 14.65
C GLU A 465 -9.47 10.39 14.63
N VAL A 466 -8.86 9.53 15.45
CA VAL A 466 -7.41 9.36 15.51
C VAL A 466 -7.06 7.88 15.45
N ALA A 467 -6.14 7.53 14.55
CA ALA A 467 -5.52 6.22 14.46
C ALA A 467 -4.01 6.32 14.72
N GLU A 468 -3.47 5.36 15.44
CA GLU A 468 -2.05 5.26 15.76
C GLU A 468 -1.60 3.79 15.68
N TRP A 469 -0.49 3.52 15.01
CA TRP A 469 0.04 2.16 14.87
C TRP A 469 1.54 2.16 14.56
N THR A 470 2.19 1.01 14.75
CA THR A 470 3.58 0.81 14.34
C THR A 470 3.74 -0.39 13.41
N ILE A 471 4.66 -0.29 12.46
CA ILE A 471 5.05 -1.36 11.53
C ILE A 471 6.56 -1.59 11.64
N SER A 472 6.97 -2.85 11.72
CA SER A 472 8.36 -3.30 11.60
C SER A 472 8.43 -4.71 10.99
N ASP A 473 9.65 -5.20 10.75
CA ASP A 473 9.92 -6.56 10.26
C ASP A 473 9.20 -6.92 8.94
N PHE A 474 8.93 -5.93 8.09
CA PHE A 474 8.23 -6.14 6.83
C PHE A 474 9.15 -6.83 5.82
N ASP A 475 8.77 -8.03 5.39
CA ASP A 475 9.42 -8.81 4.34
C ASP A 475 8.38 -9.49 3.43
N VAL A 476 8.76 -9.75 2.18
CA VAL A 476 7.96 -10.45 1.17
C VAL A 476 8.78 -11.63 0.68
N ILE A 477 8.34 -12.83 1.00
CA ILE A 477 9.15 -14.06 0.96
C ILE A 477 8.57 -15.00 -0.09
N PHE A 478 9.38 -15.46 -1.04
CA PHE A 478 8.95 -16.48 -2.00
C PHE A 478 8.85 -17.86 -1.33
N THR A 479 7.87 -18.66 -1.77
CA THR A 479 7.54 -19.98 -1.20
C THR A 479 7.64 -21.11 -2.18
#